data_AF-A0A199UFF0-F1
#
_entry.id   AF-A0A199UFF0-F1
#
_cell.length_a   1.000
_cell.length_b   1.000
_cell.length_c   1.000
_cell.angle_alpha   90.00
_cell.angle_beta   90.00
_cell.angle_gamma   90.00
#
_symmetry.space_group_name_H-M   'P 1'
#
loop_
_entity.id
_entity.type
_entity.pdbx_description
1 polymer ?
#
loop_
_entity_poly.entity_id
_entity_poly.type
_entity_poly.pdbx_seq_one_letter_code
_entity_poly.pdbx_strand_id
1 'polypeptide(L)'
;MSGRLLRKAQPDLMDALIQASKDGDNSRLLALAGQESWSIENEEEGEEEEEEKGGEEIPNEEGSDDYVVAMRWFDGLISRDPLITNEVYSVHNADFDRQELRKLVRKVQSVQAGQQADGSGAESNAMLTRVKKPLILFLRSLAKKTLAE
;
A
#
# COMPACT_ATOMS: atom_id res chain seq x y z
N MET A 1 -5.64 -29.61 25.60
CA MET A 1 -5.59 -29.80 24.14
C MET A 1 -6.49 -28.76 23.50
N SER A 2 -5.93 -27.70 22.93
CA SER A 2 -6.71 -26.60 22.34
C SER A 2 -6.27 -26.39 20.89
N GLY A 3 -6.79 -27.23 20.00
CA GLY A 3 -6.67 -27.05 18.56
C GLY A 3 -7.92 -26.34 18.03
N ARG A 4 -7.84 -25.03 17.79
CA ARG A 4 -8.82 -24.28 16.99
C ARG A 4 -8.13 -23.09 16.32
N LEU A 5 -7.41 -23.33 15.23
CA LEU A 5 -6.71 -22.28 14.48
C LEU A 5 -7.14 -22.15 13.01
N LEU A 6 -8.36 -22.56 12.66
CA LEU A 6 -8.89 -22.41 11.30
C LEU A 6 -10.40 -22.12 11.36
N ARG A 7 -10.80 -20.89 11.72
CA ARG A 7 -12.24 -20.55 11.81
C ARG A 7 -12.80 -19.68 10.69
N LYS A 8 -12.03 -19.23 9.71
CA LYS A 8 -12.58 -18.44 8.59
C LYS A 8 -11.89 -18.66 7.23
N ALA A 9 -11.44 -19.88 6.94
CA ALA A 9 -11.17 -20.24 5.55
C ALA A 9 -12.43 -20.94 5.02
N GLN A 10 -13.05 -20.41 3.96
CA GLN A 10 -14.10 -21.16 3.26
C GLN A 10 -13.47 -22.44 2.70
N PRO A 11 -13.88 -23.64 3.17
CA PRO A 11 -13.28 -24.90 2.73
C PRO A 11 -13.40 -25.07 1.22
N ASP A 12 -14.50 -24.58 0.64
CA ASP A 12 -14.80 -24.68 -0.79
C ASP A 12 -13.81 -23.88 -1.67
N LEU A 13 -13.27 -22.76 -1.16
CA LEU A 13 -12.28 -21.96 -1.90
C LEU A 13 -10.91 -22.66 -1.91
N MET A 14 -10.50 -23.22 -0.76
CA MET A 14 -9.26 -23.97 -0.64
C MET A 14 -9.28 -25.21 -1.54
N ASP A 15 -10.39 -25.97 -1.52
CA ASP A 15 -10.54 -27.16 -2.36
C ASP A 15 -10.56 -26.80 -3.84
N ALA A 16 -11.21 -25.68 -4.23
CA ALA A 16 -11.20 -25.19 -5.59
C ALA A 16 -9.80 -24.76 -6.08
N LEU A 17 -8.99 -24.13 -5.22
CA LEU A 17 -7.60 -23.76 -5.48
C LEU A 17 -6.72 -25.00 -5.67
N ILE A 18 -6.84 -25.98 -4.77
CA ILE A 18 -6.09 -27.25 -4.85
C ILE A 18 -6.44 -27.99 -6.14
N GLN A 19 -7.73 -28.07 -6.48
CA GLN A 19 -8.18 -28.76 -7.68
C GLN A 19 -7.74 -28.04 -8.96
N ALA A 20 -7.83 -26.71 -9.01
CA ALA A 20 -7.34 -25.93 -10.16
C ALA A 20 -5.81 -26.05 -10.33
N SER A 21 -5.06 -26.10 -9.23
CA SER A 21 -3.61 -26.35 -9.26
C SER A 21 -3.28 -27.76 -9.75
N LYS A 22 -4.04 -28.77 -9.31
CA LYS A 22 -3.89 -30.16 -9.75
C LYS A 22 -4.23 -30.35 -11.23
N ASP A 23 -5.25 -29.67 -11.72
CA ASP A 23 -5.72 -29.78 -13.10
C ASP A 23 -4.95 -28.86 -14.07
N GLY A 24 -4.02 -28.03 -13.56
CA GLY A 24 -3.23 -27.09 -14.36
C GLY A 24 -4.06 -25.96 -14.98
N ASP A 25 -5.25 -25.69 -14.44
CA ASP A 25 -6.19 -24.70 -14.95
C ASP A 25 -5.82 -23.29 -14.45
N ASN A 26 -4.83 -22.70 -15.12
CA ASN A 26 -4.32 -21.36 -14.80
C ASN A 26 -5.41 -20.28 -14.94
N SER A 27 -6.40 -20.47 -15.82
CA SER A 27 -7.48 -19.50 -16.01
C SER A 27 -8.40 -19.43 -14.78
N ARG A 28 -8.67 -20.60 -14.19
CA ARG A 28 -9.46 -20.74 -12.96
C ARG A 28 -8.68 -20.27 -11.73
N LEU A 29 -7.37 -20.52 -11.66
CA LEU A 29 -6.52 -19.98 -10.60
C LEU A 29 -6.54 -18.46 -10.57
N LEU A 30 -6.44 -17.80 -11.73
CA LEU A 30 -6.52 -16.34 -11.83
C LEU A 30 -7.90 -15.80 -11.44
N ALA A 31 -8.98 -16.48 -11.82
CA ALA A 31 -10.33 -16.10 -11.42
C ALA A 31 -10.54 -16.22 -9.89
N LEU A 32 -10.06 -17.32 -9.28
CA LEU A 32 -10.14 -17.54 -7.84
C LEU A 32 -9.26 -16.55 -7.06
N ALA A 33 -8.08 -16.19 -7.59
CA ALA A 33 -7.22 -15.17 -7.00
C ALA A 33 -7.81 -13.75 -7.12
N GLY A 34 -8.60 -13.48 -8.16
CA GLY A 34 -9.30 -12.20 -8.36
C GLY A 34 -10.58 -12.05 -7.52
N GLN A 35 -11.17 -13.15 -7.05
CA GLN A 35 -12.33 -13.14 -6.14
C GLN A 35 -11.96 -12.92 -4.67
N GLU A 36 -10.68 -13.03 -4.31
CA GLU A 36 -10.21 -12.66 -2.99
C GLU A 36 -9.97 -11.14 -2.94
N SER A 37 -11.06 -10.36 -2.89
CA SER A 37 -11.00 -9.17 -2.05
C SER A 37 -10.63 -9.72 -0.67
N TRP A 38 -9.37 -9.51 -0.26
CA TRP A 38 -8.93 -9.76 1.10
C TRP A 38 -9.80 -8.88 2.01
N SER A 39 -11.00 -9.37 2.34
CA SER A 39 -11.73 -9.00 3.53
C SER A 39 -10.96 -9.63 4.69
N ILE A 40 -9.75 -9.10 4.92
CA ILE A 40 -9.28 -8.99 6.28
C ILE A 40 -10.42 -8.24 6.96
N GLU A 41 -11.13 -8.91 7.88
CA GLU A 41 -11.84 -8.24 8.95
C GLU A 41 -10.79 -7.41 9.70
N ASN A 42 -10.43 -6.29 9.12
CA ASN A 42 -9.82 -5.20 9.82
C ASN A 42 -11.03 -4.37 10.15
N GLU A 43 -11.35 -4.31 11.44
CA GLU A 43 -12.23 -3.29 12.01
C GLU A 43 -12.24 -2.06 11.11
N GLU A 44 -13.43 -1.74 10.62
CA GLU A 44 -13.80 -0.45 10.10
C GLU A 44 -13.60 0.56 11.23
N GLU A 45 -12.34 0.85 11.53
CA GLU A 45 -11.97 2.05 12.26
C GLU A 45 -12.00 3.14 11.21
N GLY A 46 -13.18 3.77 11.16
CA GLY A 46 -13.41 5.13 10.71
C GLY A 46 -12.75 5.51 9.40
N GLU A 47 -13.59 5.95 8.46
CA GLU A 47 -13.24 7.16 7.73
C GLU A 47 -13.01 8.27 8.77
N GLU A 48 -11.84 8.30 9.40
CA GLU A 48 -11.31 9.49 10.00
C GLU A 48 -11.11 10.42 8.81
N GLU A 49 -12.07 11.33 8.62
CA GLU A 49 -11.80 12.60 7.98
C GLU A 49 -10.44 13.04 8.53
N GLU A 50 -9.39 12.94 7.72
CA GLU A 50 -8.08 13.43 8.05
C GLU A 50 -8.30 14.92 8.37
N GLU A 51 -8.45 15.23 9.67
CA GLU A 51 -8.40 16.59 10.15
C GLU A 51 -7.14 17.17 9.53
N GLU A 52 -7.33 18.27 8.80
CA GLU A 52 -6.27 19.07 8.21
C GLU A 52 -5.37 19.58 9.36
N LYS A 53 -4.52 18.70 9.88
CA LYS A 53 -3.41 19.05 10.75
C LYS A 53 -2.45 19.80 9.85
N GLY A 54 -2.67 21.12 9.83
CA GLY A 54 -1.87 22.18 9.24
C GLY A 54 -0.88 21.71 8.20
N GLY A 55 -1.17 22.01 6.94
CA GLY A 55 -0.25 21.77 5.84
C GLY A 55 1.15 22.27 6.21
N GLU A 56 2.03 21.34 6.59
CA GLU A 56 3.43 21.51 6.32
C GLU A 56 3.49 21.69 4.80
N GLU A 57 3.76 22.93 4.40
CA GLU A 57 4.43 23.21 3.15
C GLU A 57 5.56 22.20 3.09
N ILE A 58 5.53 21.29 2.11
CA ILE A 58 6.67 20.39 1.87
C ILE A 58 7.84 21.36 1.74
N PRO A 59 8.83 21.39 2.67
CA PRO A 59 9.92 22.33 2.52
C PRO A 59 10.54 22.05 1.16
N ASN A 60 10.54 23.05 0.28
CA ASN A 60 10.97 22.99 -1.11
C ASN A 60 12.50 22.78 -1.21
N GLU A 61 13.01 21.75 -0.56
CA GLU A 61 14.35 21.20 -0.76
C GLU A 61 14.22 20.07 -1.78
N GLU A 62 13.62 20.40 -2.92
CA GLU A 62 13.59 19.55 -4.10
C GLU A 62 15.06 19.32 -4.52
N GLY A 63 15.61 18.17 -4.12
CA GLY A 63 17.02 17.82 -4.33
C GLY A 63 17.83 17.48 -3.08
N SER A 64 17.27 17.55 -1.87
CA SER A 64 17.94 16.98 -0.70
C SER A 64 18.01 15.44 -0.78
N ASP A 65 19.05 14.82 -0.21
CA ASP A 65 19.25 13.36 -0.27
C ASP A 65 18.04 12.59 0.29
N ASP A 66 17.42 13.10 1.37
CA ASP A 66 16.20 12.50 1.94
C ASP A 66 15.01 12.58 0.99
N TYR A 67 14.89 13.67 0.23
CA TYR A 67 13.85 13.82 -0.78
C TYR A 67 14.05 12.86 -1.95
N VAL A 68 15.28 12.72 -2.44
CA VAL A 68 15.62 11.79 -3.52
C VAL A 68 15.34 10.34 -3.13
N VAL A 69 15.74 9.93 -1.91
CA VAL A 69 15.45 8.59 -1.37
C VAL A 69 13.95 8.38 -1.22
N ALA A 70 13.22 9.35 -0.66
CA ALA A 70 11.78 9.26 -0.47
C ALA A 70 11.02 9.12 -1.80
N MET A 71 11.43 9.84 -2.85
CA MET A 71 10.82 9.73 -4.18
C MET A 71 11.13 8.38 -4.83
N ARG A 72 12.36 7.85 -4.69
CA ARG A 72 12.70 6.48 -5.13
C ARG A 72 11.82 5.45 -4.44
N TRP A 73 11.64 5.58 -3.13
CA TRP A 73 10.79 4.69 -2.34
C TRP A 73 9.33 4.80 -2.73
N PHE A 74 8.84 6.03 -2.95
CA PHE A 74 7.48 6.28 -3.42
C PHE A 74 7.22 5.55 -4.74
N ASP A 75 8.07 5.77 -5.75
CA ASP A 75 7.89 5.16 -7.07
C ASP A 75 7.97 3.63 -7.01
N GLY A 76 8.91 3.09 -6.23
CA GLY A 76 9.04 1.64 -6.04
C GLY A 76 7.84 1.01 -5.32
N LEU A 77 7.30 1.66 -4.29
CA LEU A 77 6.13 1.16 -3.56
C LEU A 77 4.86 1.18 -4.41
N ILE A 78 4.68 2.25 -5.21
CA ILE A 78 3.54 2.35 -6.12
C ILE A 78 3.64 1.35 -7.27
N SER A 79 4.84 1.16 -7.83
CA SER A 79 5.11 0.17 -8.89
C SER A 79 5.20 -1.28 -8.39
N ARG A 80 5.15 -1.50 -7.06
CA ARG A 80 5.28 -2.82 -6.41
C ARG A 80 6.63 -3.48 -6.68
N ASP A 81 7.70 -2.68 -6.77
CA ASP A 81 9.06 -3.17 -6.88
C ASP A 81 9.44 -3.95 -5.60
N PRO A 82 9.76 -5.25 -5.70
CA PRO A 82 10.11 -6.06 -4.53
C PRO A 82 11.42 -5.63 -3.87
N LEU A 83 12.37 -5.04 -4.62
CA LEU A 83 13.64 -4.57 -4.08
C LEU A 83 13.40 -3.37 -3.17
N ILE A 84 12.67 -2.37 -3.68
CA ILE A 84 12.33 -1.16 -2.91
C ILE A 84 11.40 -1.49 -1.74
N THR A 85 10.42 -2.37 -1.96
CA THR A 85 9.54 -2.81 -0.87
C THR A 85 10.35 -3.47 0.24
N ASN A 86 11.27 -4.37 -0.10
CA ASN A 86 12.11 -5.01 0.92
C ASN A 86 13.03 -3.99 1.62
N GLU A 87 13.63 -3.06 0.86
CA GLU A 87 14.48 -1.99 1.39
C GLU A 87 13.74 -1.16 2.44
N VAL A 88 12.56 -0.62 2.10
CA VAL A 88 11.74 0.19 3.01
C VAL A 88 11.34 -0.60 4.25
N TYR A 89 10.91 -1.85 4.08
CA TYR A 89 10.52 -2.69 5.21
C TYR A 89 11.72 -3.18 6.04
N SER A 90 12.92 -3.18 5.48
CA SER A 90 14.16 -3.54 6.17
C SER A 90 14.84 -2.36 6.85
N VAL A 91 14.23 -1.17 6.84
CA VAL A 91 14.67 -0.07 7.70
C VAL A 91 14.40 -0.48 9.15
N HIS A 92 15.46 -0.86 9.87
CA HIS A 92 15.39 -1.37 11.25
C HIS A 92 15.59 -0.27 12.29
N ASN A 93 16.13 0.87 11.88
CA ASN A 93 16.55 1.93 12.78
C ASN A 93 15.49 3.02 12.98
N ALA A 94 14.44 3.00 12.18
CA ALA A 94 13.26 3.81 12.40
C ALA A 94 12.13 2.86 12.78
N ASP A 95 11.73 2.84 14.05
CA ASP A 95 10.42 2.33 14.42
C ASP A 95 9.38 3.23 13.73
N PHE A 96 8.83 2.77 12.61
CA PHE A 96 7.79 3.45 11.85
C PHE A 96 6.55 2.57 11.77
N ASP A 97 5.38 3.22 11.68
CA ASP A 97 4.13 2.51 11.58
C ASP A 97 3.98 1.85 10.19
N ARG A 98 4.21 0.54 10.16
CA ARG A 98 4.07 -0.28 8.94
C ARG A 98 2.62 -0.41 8.49
N GLN A 99 1.65 -0.27 9.41
CA GLN A 99 0.24 -0.27 9.06
C GLN A 99 -0.15 1.05 8.41
N GLU A 100 0.33 2.17 8.94
CA GLU A 100 0.16 3.49 8.33
C GLU A 100 0.74 3.52 6.91
N LEU A 101 1.97 3.04 6.72
CA LEU A 101 2.58 2.93 5.39
C LEU A 101 1.69 2.12 4.42
N ARG A 102 1.16 0.97 4.87
CA ARG A 102 0.27 0.14 4.05
C ARG A 102 -1.04 0.85 3.72
N LYS A 103 -1.64 1.57 4.67
CA LYS A 103 -2.87 2.35 4.45
C LYS A 103 -2.62 3.42 3.38
N LEU A 104 -1.55 4.20 3.51
CA LEU A 104 -1.19 5.26 2.57
C LEU A 104 -0.89 4.74 1.15
N VAL A 105 -0.11 3.67 1.02
CA VAL A 105 0.20 3.05 -0.28
C VAL A 105 -1.07 2.55 -0.97
N ARG A 106 -1.98 1.90 -0.23
CA ARG A 106 -3.26 1.43 -0.79
C ARG A 106 -4.14 2.59 -1.23
N LYS A 107 -4.23 3.67 -0.45
CA LYS A 107 -5.00 4.87 -0.79
C LYS A 107 -4.54 5.46 -2.13
N VAL A 108 -3.23 5.59 -2.34
CA VAL A 108 -2.65 6.08 -3.60
C VAL A 108 -2.95 5.13 -4.76
N GLN A 109 -2.73 3.82 -4.57
CA GLN A 109 -2.96 2.82 -5.62
C GLN A 109 -4.44 2.74 -6.04
N SER A 110 -5.38 2.83 -5.09
CA SER A 110 -6.82 2.81 -5.38
C SER A 110 -7.25 4.01 -6.22
N VAL A 111 -6.78 5.22 -5.89
CA VAL A 111 -7.09 6.42 -6.68
C VAL A 111 -6.46 6.35 -8.07
N GLN A 112 -5.21 5.87 -8.17
CA GLN A 112 -4.53 5.72 -9.45
C GLN A 112 -5.20 4.68 -10.36
N ALA A 113 -5.65 3.55 -9.81
CA ALA A 113 -6.38 2.52 -10.55
C ALA A 113 -7.75 3.03 -11.03
N GLY A 114 -8.47 3.79 -10.19
CA GLY A 114 -9.74 4.42 -10.58
C GLY A 114 -9.59 5.42 -11.72
N GLN A 115 -8.52 6.21 -11.73
CA GLN A 115 -8.23 7.17 -12.80
C GLN A 115 -7.94 6.53 -14.17
N GLN A 116 -7.36 5.33 -14.18
CA GLN A 116 -7.12 4.58 -15.41
C GLN A 116 -8.41 4.02 -16.01
N ALA A 117 -9.44 3.79 -15.18
CA ALA A 117 -10.73 3.27 -15.63
C ALA A 117 -11.69 4.36 -16.16
N ASP A 118 -11.74 5.53 -15.51
CA ASP A 118 -12.78 6.55 -15.77
C ASP A 118 -12.36 7.71 -16.68
N GLY A 119 -11.12 7.74 -17.18
CA GLY A 119 -10.62 8.82 -18.03
C GLY A 119 -10.32 10.08 -17.21
N SER A 120 -9.03 10.38 -17.02
CA SER A 120 -8.56 11.41 -16.07
C SER A 120 -9.08 12.83 -16.38
N GLY A 121 -9.95 13.36 -15.51
CA GLY A 121 -10.29 14.78 -15.42
C GLY A 121 -9.35 15.55 -14.47
N ALA A 122 -9.27 16.88 -14.60
CA ALA A 122 -8.40 17.73 -13.77
C ALA A 122 -8.63 17.57 -12.25
N GLU A 123 -9.88 17.32 -11.85
CA GLU A 123 -10.27 17.08 -10.46
C GLU A 123 -9.69 15.77 -9.89
N SER A 124 -9.65 14.72 -10.72
CA SER A 124 -9.04 13.45 -10.33
C SER A 124 -7.53 13.57 -10.10
N ASN A 125 -6.85 14.40 -10.90
CA ASN A 125 -5.43 14.68 -10.73
C ASN A 125 -5.15 15.50 -9.46
N ALA A 126 -6.02 16.45 -9.12
CA ALA A 126 -5.93 17.20 -7.86
C ALA A 126 -6.18 16.29 -6.63
N MET A 127 -7.11 15.35 -6.74
CA MET A 127 -7.32 14.34 -5.70
C MET A 127 -6.10 13.43 -5.54
N LEU A 128 -5.50 12.98 -6.65
CA LEU A 128 -4.30 12.16 -6.61
C LEU A 128 -3.10 12.90 -6.00
N THR A 129 -2.89 14.19 -6.31
CA THR A 129 -1.81 14.96 -5.67
C THR A 129 -2.05 15.12 -4.17
N ARG A 130 -3.31 15.31 -3.74
CA ARG A 130 -3.68 15.36 -2.32
C ARG A 130 -3.40 14.04 -1.60
N VAL A 131 -3.73 12.90 -2.21
CA VAL A 131 -3.52 11.57 -1.60
C VAL A 131 -2.05 11.15 -1.60
N LYS A 132 -1.25 11.58 -2.57
CA LYS A 132 0.19 11.32 -2.60
C LYS A 132 0.96 12.06 -1.51
N LYS A 133 0.50 13.26 -1.12
CA LYS A 133 1.23 14.13 -0.19
C LYS A 133 1.53 13.48 1.17
N PRO A 134 0.58 12.85 1.89
CA PRO A 134 0.88 12.16 3.14
C PRO A 134 1.91 11.04 3.00
N LEU A 135 1.84 10.24 1.94
CA LEU A 135 2.81 9.16 1.68
C LEU A 135 4.22 9.72 1.44
N ILE A 136 4.35 10.79 0.66
CA ILE A 136 5.64 11.43 0.39
C ILE A 136 6.24 12.00 1.68
N LEU A 137 5.44 12.66 2.52
CA LEU A 137 5.89 13.20 3.81
C LEU A 137 6.34 12.09 4.77
N PHE A 138 5.56 11.01 4.86
CA PHE A 138 5.91 9.84 5.65
C PHE A 138 7.25 9.25 5.23
N LEU A 139 7.44 9.00 3.93
CA LEU A 139 8.67 8.45 3.37
C LEU A 139 9.86 9.39 3.55
N ARG A 140 9.65 10.72 3.44
CA ARG A 140 10.69 11.71 3.69
C ARG A 140 11.14 11.69 5.15
N SER A 141 10.20 11.61 6.10
CA SER A 141 10.53 11.47 7.52
C SER A 141 11.35 10.20 7.80
N LEU A 142 11.02 9.12 7.10
CA LEU A 142 11.73 7.85 7.20
C LEU A 142 13.15 7.95 6.61
N ALA A 143 13.28 8.52 5.41
CA ALA A 143 14.55 8.72 4.74
C ALA A 143 15.50 9.62 5.54
N LYS A 144 14.99 10.69 6.16
CA LYS A 144 15.77 11.55 7.06
C LYS A 144 16.35 10.75 8.23
N LYS A 145 15.56 9.87 8.85
CA LYS A 145 16.04 9.01 9.95
C LYS A 145 17.13 8.06 9.49
N THR A 146 17.02 7.48 8.30
CA THR A 146 18.04 6.55 7.77
C THR A 146 19.33 7.22 7.32
N LEU A 147 19.30 8.51 6.99
CA LEU A 147 20.48 9.28 6.57
C LEU A 147 21.18 9.99 7.73
N ALA A 148 20.52 10.10 8.89
CA ALA A 148 21.08 10.72 10.08
C ALA A 148 21.91 9.74 10.94
N GLU A 149 22.10 8.51 10.46
CA GLU A 149 22.93 7.45 11.07
C GLU A 149 24.29 7.32 10.39
#